data_AF-A0A1C5Q6Z9-F1
#
_entry.id   AF-A0A1C5Q6Z9-F1
#
_cell.length_a   1.000
_cell.length_b   1.000
_cell.length_c   1.000
_cell.angle_alpha   90.00
_cell.angle_beta   90.00
_cell.angle_gamma   90.00
#
_symmetry.space_group_name_H-M   'P 1'
#
loop_
_entity.id
_entity.type
_entity.pdbx_description
1 polymer ?
#
loop_
_entity_poly.entity_id
_entity_poly.type
_entity_poly.pdbx_seq_one_letter_code
_entity_poly.pdbx_strand_id
1 'polypeptide(L)'
;MYDYLRTQEKEKLKITDLDYGKLVKDKSLEEVLKLAVHNYCKMNTQSEMFSFYKIIYSTRATNCMAAQIMCEETEKMLLATKNLFYALQIHQKIFVKDIDQAAISFTMTIHSLIDYQLDRKSCRNWTRNVYCQKACRCNEWKY
;
A
#
# COMPACT_ATOMS: atom_id res chain seq x y z
N MET A 1 -9.95 19.02 -2.61
CA MET A 1 -8.97 18.62 -3.66
C MET A 1 -8.58 17.16 -3.54
N TYR A 2 -8.08 16.69 -2.38
CA TYR A 2 -7.76 15.27 -2.17
C TYR A 2 -8.95 14.34 -2.49
N ASP A 3 -10.12 14.62 -1.93
CA ASP A 3 -11.33 13.79 -2.15
C ASP A 3 -11.77 13.74 -3.62
N TYR A 4 -11.59 14.84 -4.35
CA TYR A 4 -11.91 14.92 -5.77
C TYR A 4 -11.04 13.97 -6.58
N LEU A 5 -9.71 14.02 -6.39
CA LEU A 5 -8.77 13.13 -7.05
C LEU A 5 -8.97 11.68 -6.62
N ARG A 6 -9.27 11.46 -5.34
CA ARG A 6 -9.56 10.12 -4.81
C ARG A 6 -10.79 9.52 -5.48
N THR A 7 -11.83 10.32 -5.69
CA THR A 7 -13.07 9.90 -6.35
C THR A 7 -12.83 9.59 -7.82
N GLN A 8 -12.12 10.47 -8.54
CA GLN A 8 -11.77 10.20 -9.95
C GLN A 8 -10.96 8.92 -10.13
N GLU A 9 -9.97 8.67 -9.26
CA GLU A 9 -9.15 7.46 -9.35
C GLU A 9 -9.96 6.19 -9.02
N LYS A 10 -10.89 6.26 -8.06
CA LYS A 10 -11.83 5.16 -7.78
C LYS A 10 -12.72 4.84 -8.98
N GLU A 11 -13.25 5.87 -9.65
CA GLU A 11 -14.08 5.73 -10.84
C GLU A 11 -13.29 5.13 -12.02
N LYS A 12 -12.06 5.61 -12.27
CA LYS A 12 -11.17 5.05 -13.31
C LYS A 12 -10.84 3.59 -13.06
N LEU A 13 -10.62 3.21 -11.81
CA LEU A 13 -10.31 1.84 -11.42
C LEU A 13 -11.54 0.93 -11.43
N LYS A 14 -12.75 1.46 -11.68
CA LYS A 14 -14.04 0.73 -11.61
C LYS A 14 -14.10 -0.17 -10.37
N ILE A 15 -13.72 0.37 -9.22
CA ILE A 15 -13.75 -0.37 -7.96
C ILE A 15 -15.22 -0.56 -7.58
N THR A 16 -15.87 -1.55 -8.19
CA THR A 16 -17.15 -2.10 -7.75
C THR A 16 -16.94 -2.76 -6.39
N ASP A 17 -17.97 -2.79 -5.54
CA ASP A 17 -17.98 -3.57 -4.30
C ASP A 17 -17.46 -4.97 -4.58
N LEU A 18 -16.25 -5.24 -4.08
CA LEU A 18 -15.50 -6.43 -4.44
C LEU A 18 -16.01 -7.58 -3.58
N ASP A 19 -16.73 -8.51 -4.19
CA ASP A 19 -17.23 -9.70 -3.50
C ASP A 19 -16.05 -10.65 -3.21
N TYR A 20 -15.48 -10.52 -2.02
CA TYR A 20 -14.35 -11.34 -1.58
C TYR A 20 -14.69 -12.83 -1.50
N GLY A 21 -15.96 -13.18 -1.25
CA GLY A 21 -16.39 -14.58 -1.25
C GLY A 21 -16.25 -15.21 -2.64
N LYS A 22 -16.73 -14.53 -3.68
CA LYS A 22 -16.52 -14.96 -5.08
C LYS A 22 -15.05 -14.96 -5.47
N LEU A 23 -14.29 -13.95 -5.05
CA LEU A 23 -12.86 -13.85 -5.36
C LEU A 23 -12.06 -15.05 -4.83
N VAL A 24 -12.36 -15.48 -3.61
CA VAL A 24 -11.62 -16.51 -2.88
C VAL A 24 -12.03 -17.92 -3.29
N LYS A 25 -13.30 -18.13 -3.64
CA LYS A 25 -13.88 -19.46 -3.88
C LYS A 25 -13.06 -20.32 -4.85
N ASP A 26 -12.68 -19.74 -5.99
CA ASP A 26 -12.05 -20.47 -7.10
C ASP A 26 -10.52 -20.31 -7.14
N LYS A 27 -9.91 -19.72 -6.11
CA LYS A 27 -8.47 -19.45 -6.05
C LYS A 27 -7.79 -20.14 -4.86
N SER A 28 -6.50 -20.39 -5.00
CA SER A 28 -5.64 -20.76 -3.87
C SER A 28 -5.35 -19.54 -2.98
N LEU A 29 -4.94 -19.80 -1.73
CA LEU A 29 -4.51 -18.75 -0.81
C LEU A 29 -3.41 -17.87 -1.44
N GLU A 30 -2.41 -18.49 -2.05
CA GLU A 30 -1.27 -17.79 -2.64
C GLU A 30 -1.70 -16.85 -3.78
N GLU A 31 -2.57 -17.31 -4.67
CA GLU A 31 -3.09 -16.48 -5.78
C GLU A 31 -3.87 -15.27 -5.26
N VAL A 32 -4.69 -15.47 -4.23
CA VAL A 32 -5.44 -14.38 -3.59
C VAL A 32 -4.49 -13.36 -2.97
N LEU A 33 -3.49 -13.81 -2.21
CA LEU A 33 -2.52 -12.91 -1.57
C LEU A 33 -1.65 -12.19 -2.60
N LYS A 34 -1.16 -12.87 -3.62
CA LYS A 34 -0.40 -12.25 -4.73
C LYS A 34 -1.25 -11.20 -5.46
N LEU A 35 -2.53 -11.48 -5.69
CA LEU A 35 -3.45 -10.52 -6.30
C LEU A 35 -3.66 -9.30 -5.41
N ALA A 36 -3.82 -9.48 -4.10
CA ALA A 36 -3.95 -8.39 -3.14
C ALA A 36 -2.70 -7.48 -3.16
N VAL A 37 -1.50 -8.07 -3.10
CA VAL A 37 -0.23 -7.33 -3.21
C VAL A 37 -0.12 -6.61 -4.55
N HIS A 38 -0.43 -7.29 -5.66
CA HIS A 38 -0.35 -6.70 -6.99
C HIS A 38 -1.27 -5.48 -7.13
N ASN A 39 -2.53 -5.61 -6.69
CA ASN A 39 -3.50 -4.51 -6.73
C ASN A 39 -3.04 -3.34 -5.87
N TYR A 40 -2.51 -3.63 -4.68
CA TYR A 40 -1.99 -2.62 -3.78
C TYR A 40 -0.76 -1.89 -4.36
N CYS A 41 0.19 -2.62 -4.94
CA CYS A 41 1.33 -2.05 -5.67
C CYS A 41 0.86 -1.17 -6.83
N LYS A 42 -0.11 -1.64 -7.61
CA LYS A 42 -0.65 -0.93 -8.77
C LYS A 42 -1.30 0.40 -8.35
N MET A 43 -2.15 0.39 -7.33
CA MET A 43 -2.79 1.61 -6.80
C MET A 43 -1.76 2.66 -6.33
N ASN A 44 -0.67 2.23 -5.71
CA ASN A 44 0.36 3.13 -5.20
C ASN A 44 1.40 3.57 -6.25
N THR A 45 1.35 3.06 -7.48
CA THR A 45 2.35 3.35 -8.52
C THR A 45 1.80 3.89 -9.85
N GLN A 46 0.48 3.88 -10.07
CA GLN A 46 -0.09 4.13 -11.40
C GLN A 46 -0.56 5.56 -11.74
N SER A 47 -0.60 6.57 -10.85
CA SER A 47 -1.26 7.84 -11.22
C SER A 47 -0.75 9.12 -10.55
N GLU A 48 -1.39 10.23 -10.91
CA GLU A 48 -1.24 11.55 -10.29
C GLU A 48 -1.41 11.53 -8.76
N MET A 49 -2.16 10.55 -8.22
CA MET A 49 -2.25 10.30 -6.78
C MET A 49 -0.87 10.10 -6.13
N PHE A 50 0.12 9.57 -6.86
CA PHE A 50 1.46 9.35 -6.34
C PHE A 50 2.17 10.67 -5.94
N SER A 51 1.98 11.74 -6.70
CA SER A 51 2.53 13.06 -6.36
C SER A 51 1.83 13.67 -5.14
N PHE A 52 0.51 13.51 -5.04
CA PHE A 52 -0.24 13.92 -3.85
C PHE A 52 0.17 13.12 -2.61
N TYR A 53 0.38 11.82 -2.78
CA TYR A 53 0.84 10.95 -1.72
C TYR A 53 2.20 11.38 -1.17
N LYS A 54 3.14 11.80 -2.05
CA LYS A 54 4.42 12.38 -1.62
C LYS A 54 4.26 13.64 -0.79
N ILE A 55 3.35 14.54 -1.19
CA ILE A 55 3.06 15.77 -0.43
C ILE A 55 2.48 15.43 0.94
N ILE A 56 1.53 14.49 0.99
CA ILE A 56 0.93 14.04 2.24
C ILE A 56 2.02 13.41 3.14
N TYR A 57 2.87 12.54 2.59
CA TYR A 57 3.97 11.91 3.32
C TYR A 57 4.97 12.91 3.90
N SER A 58 5.35 13.93 3.13
CA SER A 58 6.34 14.92 3.58
C SER A 58 5.76 15.90 4.60
N THR A 59 4.45 16.15 4.58
CA THR A 59 3.80 17.14 5.43
C THR A 59 3.09 16.55 6.65
N ARG A 60 2.85 15.23 6.72
CA ARG A 60 2.11 14.59 7.83
C ARG A 60 2.69 14.85 9.22
N ALA A 61 4.00 15.09 9.32
CA ALA A 61 4.65 15.37 10.61
C ALA A 61 4.31 16.77 11.17
N THR A 62 3.88 17.70 10.31
CA THR A 62 3.66 19.11 10.67
C THR A 62 2.28 19.63 10.29
N ASN A 63 1.47 18.83 9.57
CA ASN A 63 0.12 19.20 9.13
C ASN A 63 -0.88 18.12 9.56
N CYS A 64 -1.80 18.50 10.45
CA CYS A 64 -2.81 17.59 11.00
C CYS A 64 -3.77 17.04 9.94
N MET A 65 -4.13 17.82 8.92
CA MET A 65 -4.98 17.36 7.82
C MET A 65 -4.28 16.27 7.00
N ALA A 66 -2.97 16.43 6.74
CA ALA A 66 -2.19 15.42 6.05
C ALA A 66 -2.05 14.14 6.89
N ALA A 67 -1.85 14.27 8.21
CA ALA A 67 -1.85 13.13 9.13
C ALA A 67 -3.20 12.40 9.15
N GLN A 68 -4.31 13.15 9.21
CA GLN A 68 -5.66 12.60 9.19
C GLN A 68 -5.92 11.80 7.90
N ILE A 69 -5.59 12.36 6.73
CA ILE A 69 -5.73 11.67 5.45
C ILE A 69 -4.94 10.35 5.44
N MET A 70 -3.72 10.34 5.99
CA MET A 70 -2.92 9.12 6.12
C MET A 70 -3.56 8.06 7.01
N CYS A 71 -4.14 8.47 8.14
CA CYS A 71 -4.86 7.56 9.03
C CYS A 71 -6.06 6.95 8.30
N GLU A 72 -6.91 7.77 7.68
CA GLU A 72 -8.12 7.32 7.02
C GLU A 72 -7.84 6.36 5.85
N GLU A 73 -6.81 6.61 5.04
CA GLU A 73 -6.45 5.69 3.95
C GLU A 73 -5.85 4.38 4.48
N THR A 74 -5.06 4.45 5.55
CA THR A 74 -4.52 3.26 6.23
C THR A 74 -5.66 2.42 6.80
N GLU A 75 -6.64 3.05 7.45
CA GLU A 75 -7.82 2.36 8.00
C GLU A 75 -8.66 1.69 6.92
N LYS A 76 -8.91 2.35 5.79
CA LYS A 76 -9.62 1.77 4.63
C LYS A 76 -8.88 0.54 4.09
N MET A 77 -7.55 0.60 4.02
CA MET A 77 -6.69 -0.51 3.56
C MET A 77 -6.73 -1.70 4.53
N LEU A 78 -6.65 -1.42 5.84
CA LEU A 78 -6.75 -2.44 6.88
C LEU A 78 -8.11 -3.11 6.85
N LEU A 79 -9.20 -2.35 6.77
CA LEU A 79 -10.56 -2.88 6.70
C LEU A 79 -10.75 -3.79 5.48
N ALA A 80 -10.31 -3.35 4.30
CA ALA A 80 -10.38 -4.15 3.08
C ALA A 80 -9.61 -5.48 3.22
N THR A 81 -8.42 -5.44 3.84
CA THR A 81 -7.61 -6.64 4.03
C THR A 81 -8.20 -7.58 5.08
N LYS A 82 -8.75 -7.05 6.17
CA LYS A 82 -9.48 -7.84 7.16
C LYS A 82 -10.62 -8.59 6.50
N ASN A 83 -11.45 -7.90 5.70
CA ASN A 83 -12.56 -8.53 4.97
C ASN A 83 -12.08 -9.65 4.04
N LEU A 84 -10.95 -9.46 3.35
CA LEU A 84 -10.33 -10.50 2.54
C LEU A 84 -9.90 -11.71 3.37
N PHE A 85 -9.27 -11.49 4.52
CA PHE A 85 -8.80 -12.54 5.42
C PHE A 85 -9.96 -13.31 6.07
N TYR A 86 -11.06 -12.62 6.43
CA TYR A 86 -12.29 -13.27 6.87
C TYR A 86 -12.87 -14.18 5.77
N ALA A 87 -12.91 -13.72 4.51
CA ALA A 87 -13.36 -14.55 3.40
C ALA A 87 -12.46 -15.78 3.24
N LEU A 88 -11.13 -15.63 3.32
CA LEU A 88 -10.18 -16.75 3.29
C LEU A 88 -10.43 -17.76 4.43
N GLN A 89 -10.76 -17.29 5.63
CA GLN A 89 -11.05 -18.16 6.77
C GLN A 89 -12.38 -18.92 6.60
N ILE A 90 -13.43 -18.24 6.16
CA ILE A 90 -14.75 -18.87 5.89
C ILE A 90 -14.62 -19.95 4.81
N HIS A 91 -13.83 -19.70 3.77
CA HIS A 91 -13.54 -20.66 2.71
C HIS A 91 -12.46 -21.70 3.08
N GLN A 92 -12.06 -21.77 4.36
CA GLN A 92 -11.10 -22.75 4.90
C GLN A 92 -9.74 -22.74 4.18
N LYS A 93 -9.33 -21.58 3.64
CA LYS A 93 -8.03 -21.40 2.95
C LYS A 93 -6.92 -21.02 3.92
N ILE A 94 -7.26 -20.49 5.09
CA ILE A 94 -6.32 -20.06 6.14
C ILE A 94 -6.87 -20.46 7.52
N PHE A 95 -5.98 -20.93 8.40
CA PHE A 95 -6.33 -21.33 9.77
C PHE A 95 -5.42 -20.58 10.74
N VAL A 96 -5.87 -19.41 11.20
CA VAL A 96 -5.14 -18.58 12.16
C VAL A 96 -6.07 -18.26 13.32
N LYS A 97 -5.52 -18.28 14.55
CA LYS A 97 -6.27 -18.01 15.78
C LYS A 97 -6.76 -16.56 15.84
N ASP A 98 -5.92 -15.62 15.46
CA ASP A 98 -6.22 -14.19 15.39
C ASP A 98 -6.10 -13.70 13.95
N ILE A 99 -7.24 -13.68 13.26
CA ILE A 99 -7.32 -13.30 11.85
C ILE A 99 -7.07 -11.81 11.63
N ASP A 100 -7.44 -10.99 12.60
CA ASP A 100 -7.25 -9.54 12.56
C ASP A 100 -5.77 -9.19 12.67
N GLN A 101 -5.05 -9.81 13.60
CA GLN A 101 -3.60 -9.63 13.74
C GLN A 101 -2.86 -10.11 12.48
N ALA A 102 -3.29 -11.22 11.87
CA ALA A 102 -2.71 -11.72 10.62
C ALA A 102 -2.93 -10.74 9.46
N ALA A 103 -4.15 -10.22 9.30
CA ALA A 103 -4.48 -9.23 8.29
C ALA A 103 -3.67 -7.94 8.48
N ILE A 104 -3.63 -7.39 9.71
CA ILE A 104 -2.88 -6.17 10.03
C ILE A 104 -1.38 -6.38 9.74
N SER A 105 -0.81 -7.49 10.21
CA SER A 105 0.62 -7.78 10.01
C SER A 105 0.96 -7.90 8.53
N PHE A 106 0.11 -8.58 7.75
CA PHE A 106 0.26 -8.69 6.31
C PHE A 106 0.19 -7.32 5.63
N THR A 107 -0.86 -6.54 5.89
CA THR A 107 -1.05 -5.21 5.30
C THR A 107 0.10 -4.27 5.62
N MET A 108 0.48 -4.16 6.90
CA MET A 108 1.54 -3.26 7.33
C MET A 108 2.91 -3.67 6.77
N THR A 109 3.18 -4.98 6.66
CA THR A 109 4.42 -5.48 6.05
C THR A 109 4.51 -5.04 4.59
N ILE A 110 3.45 -5.24 3.80
CA ILE A 110 3.42 -4.84 2.39
C ILE A 110 3.51 -3.32 2.26
N HIS A 111 2.78 -2.58 3.09
CA HIS A 111 2.80 -1.12 3.11
C HIS A 111 4.22 -0.58 3.35
N SER A 112 4.91 -1.06 4.40
CA SER A 112 6.29 -0.66 4.70
C SER A 112 7.29 -1.10 3.62
N LEU A 113 7.09 -2.27 2.99
CA LEU A 113 7.96 -2.72 1.90
C LEU A 113 7.84 -1.83 0.67
N ILE A 114 6.62 -1.36 0.34
CA ILE A 114 6.41 -0.43 -0.77
C ILE A 114 7.06 0.92 -0.47
N ASP A 115 6.85 1.46 0.74
CA ASP A 115 7.50 2.71 1.17
C ASP A 115 9.02 2.61 1.02
N TYR A 116 9.62 1.54 1.52
CA TYR A 116 11.05 1.29 1.36
C TYR A 116 11.48 1.20 -0.11
N GLN A 117 10.69 0.56 -0.97
CA GLN A 117 10.99 0.52 -2.41
C GLN A 117 10.93 1.91 -3.06
N LEU A 118 9.99 2.76 -2.64
CA LEU A 118 9.87 4.14 -3.11
C LEU A 118 11.06 4.99 -2.66
N ASP A 119 11.50 4.82 -1.41
CA ASP A 119 12.69 5.48 -0.87
C ASP A 119 13.95 5.05 -1.61
N ARG A 120 14.11 3.74 -1.88
CA ARG A 120 15.23 3.22 -2.67
C ARG A 120 15.25 3.80 -4.09
N LYS A 121 14.10 3.92 -4.75
CA LYS A 121 14.00 4.54 -6.08
C LYS A 121 14.40 6.01 -6.02
N SER A 122 13.91 6.73 -5.02
CA SER A 122 14.23 8.15 -4.82
C SER A 122 15.72 8.37 -4.53
N CYS A 123 16.31 7.56 -3.66
CA CYS A 123 17.75 7.54 -3.38
C CYS A 123 18.57 7.25 -4.64
N ARG A 124 18.21 6.23 -5.44
CA ARG A 124 18.90 5.92 -6.70
C ARG A 124 18.84 7.07 -7.71
N ASN A 125 17.66 7.68 -7.87
CA ASN A 125 17.50 8.85 -8.75
C ASN A 125 18.33 10.04 -8.27
N TRP A 126 18.45 10.21 -6.96
CA TRP A 126 19.30 11.22 -6.34
C TRP A 126 20.80 10.93 -6.57
N THR A 127 21.27 9.69 -6.40
CA THR A 127 22.68 9.29 -6.63
C THR A 127 23.14 9.32 -8.10
N ARG A 128 22.21 9.32 -9.07
CA ARG A 128 22.52 9.56 -10.49
C ARG A 128 22.78 11.04 -10.79
N ASN A 129 22.41 11.94 -9.89
CA ASN A 129 22.70 13.35 -10.00
C ASN A 129 24.14 13.61 -9.51
N VAL A 130 25.00 14.15 -10.38
CA VAL A 130 26.46 14.26 -10.16
C VAL A 130 26.81 15.04 -8.88
N TYR A 131 25.91 15.92 -8.42
CA TYR A 131 26.06 16.69 -7.19
C TYR A 131 25.89 15.87 -5.90
N CYS A 132 25.22 14.72 -5.94
CA CYS A 132 24.90 13.92 -4.75
C CYS A 132 25.98 12.94 -4.29
N GLN A 133 26.83 12.49 -5.21
CA GLN A 133 27.88 11.51 -4.89
C GLN A 133 28.90 12.06 -3.87
N LYS A 134 29.03 13.38 -3.76
CA LYS A 134 29.87 14.04 -2.74
C LYS A 134 29.19 14.22 -1.38
N ALA A 135 27.85 14.21 -1.33
CA ALA A 135 27.09 14.56 -0.12
C ALA A 135 26.68 13.34 0.73
N CYS A 136 26.53 12.15 0.14
CA CYS A 136 26.14 10.95 0.89
C CYS A 136 27.23 9.87 0.88
N ARG A 137 27.67 9.44 2.06
CA ARG A 137 28.43 8.17 2.27
C ARG A 137 27.55 6.92 2.07
N CYS A 138 26.65 6.92 1.08
CA CYS A 138 25.76 5.78 0.82
C CYS A 138 26.50 4.52 0.33
N ASN A 139 27.80 4.62 0.01
CA ASN A 139 28.63 3.47 -0.33
C ASN A 139 29.02 2.59 0.88
N GLU A 140 28.72 3.01 2.11
CA GLU A 140 29.05 2.26 3.34
C GLU A 140 27.99 1.20 3.73
N TRP A 141 26.82 1.19 3.08
CA TRP A 141 25.72 0.26 3.37
C TRP A 141 25.59 -0.86 2.32
N LYS A 142 26.71 -1.50 1.99
CA LYS A 142 26.72 -2.76 1.21
C LYS A 142 26.84 -3.93 2.19
N TYR A 143 25.69 -4.43 2.64
CA TYR A 143 25.55 -5.76 3.24
C TYR A 143 24.55 -6.55 2.42
#